data_AF-A0A147HBP1-F1
#
_entry.id   AF-A0A147HBP1-F1
#
_cell.length_a   1.000
_cell.length_b   1.000
_cell.length_c   1.000
_cell.angle_alpha   90.00
_cell.angle_beta   90.00
_cell.angle_gamma   90.00
#
_symmetry.space_group_name_H-M   'P 1'
#
loop_
_entity.id
_entity.type
_entity.pdbx_description
1 polymer ?
#
loop_
_entity_poly.entity_id
_entity_poly.type
_entity_poly.pdbx_seq_one_letter_code
_entity_poly.pdbx_strand_id
1 'polypeptide(L)'
;MRKGGLKWIASRGPVQVQAHQGEVVLVAHKDVRITSVEGRIRIQAKKKVVLIGGGSYTEWSAEGIRHGTAGSWQEHAAMHAQVGPMSRPVEGKDFARSEYQPGEKAARRFGPSK
;
A
#
# COMPACT_ATOMS: atom_id res chain seq x y z
N MET A 1 6.94 -19.59 24.50
CA MET A 1 7.22 -18.93 23.20
C MET A 1 6.27 -19.51 22.16
N ARG A 2 5.40 -18.70 21.52
CA ARG A 2 4.52 -19.21 20.44
C ARG A 2 5.36 -19.35 19.17
N LYS A 3 5.67 -20.59 18.79
CA LYS A 3 6.21 -20.92 17.47
C LYS A 3 5.05 -20.92 16.47
N GLY A 4 5.03 -19.98 15.53
CA GLY A 4 4.02 -19.97 14.48
C GLY A 4 4.10 -18.73 13.60
N GLY A 5 3.99 -18.92 12.28
CA GLY A 5 3.81 -17.84 11.31
C GLY A 5 2.34 -17.57 11.02
N LEU A 6 2.08 -16.53 10.24
CA LEU A 6 0.74 -16.14 9.81
C LEU A 6 0.62 -16.32 8.28
N LYS A 7 -0.41 -17.05 7.82
CA LYS A 7 -0.68 -17.27 6.39
C LYS A 7 -2.13 -16.90 6.09
N TRP A 8 -2.33 -15.92 5.21
CA TRP A 8 -3.64 -15.51 4.71
C TRP A 8 -3.72 -15.89 3.23
N ILE A 9 -4.77 -16.62 2.85
CA ILE A 9 -5.00 -17.05 1.47
C ILE A 9 -6.47 -16.81 1.15
N ALA A 10 -6.75 -16.02 0.11
CA ALA A 10 -8.07 -15.91 -0.49
C ALA A 10 -8.06 -16.66 -1.83
N SER A 11 -8.95 -17.65 -2.00
CA SER A 11 -9.04 -18.42 -3.25
C SER A 11 -9.83 -17.69 -4.34
N ARG A 12 -10.74 -16.80 -3.94
CA ARG A 12 -11.55 -15.93 -4.81
C ARG A 12 -11.79 -14.59 -4.10
N GLY A 13 -11.89 -13.52 -4.89
CA GLY A 13 -12.12 -12.16 -4.38
C GLY A 13 -10.83 -11.48 -3.85
N PRO A 14 -10.90 -10.16 -3.58
CA PRO A 14 -9.73 -9.38 -3.19
C PRO A 14 -9.40 -9.50 -1.69
N VAL A 15 -8.12 -9.40 -1.34
CA VAL A 15 -7.66 -9.12 0.02
C VAL A 15 -7.38 -7.62 0.14
N GLN A 16 -7.95 -6.96 1.15
CA GLN A 16 -7.71 -5.55 1.43
C GLN A 16 -7.21 -5.36 2.86
N VAL A 17 -6.13 -4.61 3.01
CA VAL A 17 -5.58 -4.18 4.31
C VAL A 17 -5.60 -2.66 4.32
N GLN A 18 -6.26 -2.05 5.31
CA GLN A 18 -6.47 -0.61 5.37
C GLN A 18 -6.37 -0.10 6.81
N ALA A 19 -5.84 1.11 6.97
CA ALA A 19 -5.93 1.90 8.20
C ALA A 19 -6.42 3.31 7.82
N HIS A 20 -7.56 3.75 8.37
CA HIS A 20 -8.19 5.02 7.96
C HIS A 20 -7.67 6.24 8.72
N GLN A 21 -7.25 6.05 9.97
CA GLN A 21 -6.70 7.10 10.83
C GLN A 21 -5.27 6.80 11.29
N GLY A 22 -4.84 5.54 11.18
CA GLY A 22 -3.51 5.08 11.58
C GLY A 22 -2.64 4.70 10.40
N GLU A 23 -1.46 4.17 10.69
CA GLU A 23 -0.50 3.69 9.70
C GLU A 23 -0.61 2.18 9.46
N VAL A 24 -0.20 1.76 8.27
CA VAL A 24 0.10 0.35 7.97
C VAL A 24 1.62 0.20 7.92
N VAL A 25 2.18 -0.56 8.86
CA VAL A 25 3.62 -0.83 8.93
C VAL A 25 3.88 -2.30 8.61
N LEU A 26 4.77 -2.55 7.64
CA LEU A 26 5.21 -3.89 7.24
C LEU A 26 6.70 -4.03 7.55
N VAL A 27 7.06 -4.88 8.53
CA VAL A 27 8.45 -5.10 8.96
C VAL A 27 8.76 -6.58 8.93
N ALA A 28 9.94 -6.95 8.43
CA ALA A 28 10.46 -8.31 8.48
C ALA A 28 11.96 -8.28 8.83
N HIS A 29 12.44 -9.30 9.55
CA HIS A 29 13.88 -9.49 9.82
C HIS A 29 14.68 -9.87 8.57
N LYS A 30 13.99 -10.44 7.58
CA LYS A 30 14.53 -10.79 6.28
C LYS A 30 13.75 -9.99 5.23
N ASP A 31 13.49 -10.59 4.08
CA ASP A 31 12.89 -9.90 2.95
C ASP A 31 11.39 -9.65 3.12
N VAL A 32 10.93 -8.54 2.55
CA VAL A 32 9.51 -8.31 2.21
C VAL A 32 9.37 -8.48 0.70
N ARG A 33 8.50 -9.40 0.26
CA ARG A 33 8.26 -9.69 -1.17
C ARG A 33 6.84 -9.30 -1.57
N ILE A 34 6.73 -8.46 -2.58
CA ILE A 34 5.46 -8.09 -3.23
C ILE A 34 5.53 -8.56 -4.69
N THR A 35 4.59 -9.41 -5.10
CA THR A 35 4.59 -10.01 -6.45
C THR A 35 3.18 -10.01 -7.02
N SER A 36 3.05 -9.59 -8.28
CA SER A 36 1.83 -9.73 -9.08
C SER A 36 2.14 -10.64 -10.26
N VAL A 37 1.36 -11.70 -10.46
CA VAL A 37 1.62 -12.71 -11.51
C VAL A 37 1.07 -12.26 -12.86
N GLU A 38 -0.16 -11.75 -12.88
CA GLU A 38 -0.88 -11.39 -14.11
C GLU A 38 -1.18 -9.89 -14.21
N GLY A 39 -0.84 -9.13 -13.17
CA GLY A 39 -1.31 -7.76 -12.99
C GLY A 39 -0.18 -6.75 -12.84
N ARG A 40 -0.41 -5.76 -11.97
CA ARG A 40 0.48 -4.62 -11.74
C ARG A 40 0.56 -4.29 -10.26
N ILE A 41 1.72 -3.82 -9.82
CA ILE A 41 1.90 -3.21 -8.51
C ILE A 41 1.65 -1.70 -8.67
N ARG A 42 0.74 -1.14 -7.87
CA ARG A 42 0.47 0.30 -7.83
C ARG A 42 0.88 0.85 -6.47
N ILE A 43 1.74 1.86 -6.48
CA ILE A 43 2.17 2.62 -5.30
C ILE A 43 1.81 4.07 -5.57
N GLN A 44 0.95 4.64 -4.75
CA GLN A 44 0.44 5.99 -4.91
C GLN A 44 0.42 6.69 -3.54
N ALA A 45 0.79 7.96 -3.52
CA ALA A 45 0.75 8.77 -2.31
C ALA A 45 0.36 10.20 -2.67
N LYS A 46 -0.45 10.85 -1.83
CA LYS A 46 -0.85 12.25 -2.02
C LYS A 46 0.31 13.23 -1.83
N LYS A 47 1.27 12.88 -0.96
CA LYS A 47 2.39 13.76 -0.57
C LYS A 47 3.72 13.34 -1.19
N LYS A 48 4.20 12.14 -0.86
CA LYS A 48 5.53 11.66 -1.25
C LYS A 48 5.58 10.14 -1.30
N VAL A 49 6.28 9.59 -2.28
CA VAL A 49 6.76 8.19 -2.30
C VAL A 49 8.26 8.22 -2.08
N VAL A 50 8.77 7.36 -1.18
CA VAL A 50 10.20 7.23 -0.87
C VAL A 50 10.57 5.75 -0.91
N LEU A 51 11.58 5.41 -1.70
CA LEU A 51 12.11 4.05 -1.84
C LEU A 51 13.62 4.13 -1.60
N ILE A 52 14.13 3.41 -0.60
CA ILE A 52 15.54 3.46 -0.18
C ILE A 52 16.08 2.04 -0.02
N GLY A 53 17.30 1.81 -0.50
CA GLY A 53 18.04 0.55 -0.30
C GLY A 53 19.55 0.79 -0.34
N GLY A 54 20.28 0.32 0.66
CA GLY A 54 21.75 0.49 0.74
C GLY A 54 22.24 1.95 0.73
N GLY A 55 21.36 2.92 1.05
CA GLY A 55 21.64 4.37 0.99
C GLY A 55 21.27 5.04 -0.34
N SER A 56 21.03 4.28 -1.41
CA SER A 56 20.51 4.81 -2.68
C SER A 56 18.99 4.95 -2.62
N TYR A 57 18.43 5.91 -3.35
CA TYR A 57 17.02 6.25 -3.23
C TYR A 57 16.36 6.78 -4.52
N THR A 58 15.03 6.69 -4.54
CA THR A 58 14.16 7.50 -5.40
C THR A 58 13.03 8.10 -4.59
N GLU A 59 12.73 9.38 -4.86
CA GLU A 59 11.66 10.14 -4.21
C GLU A 59 10.78 10.82 -5.25
N TRP A 60 9.46 10.71 -5.08
CA TRP A 60 8.47 11.33 -5.97
C TRP A 60 7.55 12.22 -5.15
N SER A 61 7.44 13.49 -5.53
CA SER A 61 6.58 14.48 -4.88
C SER A 61 6.13 15.58 -5.85
N ALA A 62 5.33 16.53 -5.36
CA ALA A 62 4.96 17.72 -6.13
C ALA A 62 6.16 18.61 -6.50
N GLU A 63 7.28 18.52 -5.77
CA GLU A 63 8.51 19.26 -6.05
C GLU A 63 9.35 18.62 -7.17
N GLY A 64 9.00 17.40 -7.60
CA GLY A 64 9.67 16.68 -8.67
C GLY A 64 10.04 15.24 -8.31
N ILE A 65 10.90 14.66 -9.16
CA ILE A 65 11.47 13.32 -9.01
C ILE A 65 12.96 13.48 -8.68
N ARG A 66 13.42 12.83 -7.61
CA ARG A 66 14.82 12.83 -7.19
C ARG A 66 15.34 11.41 -7.09
N HIS A 67 16.47 11.16 -7.73
CA HIS A 67 17.25 9.94 -7.57
C HIS A 67 18.60 10.30 -6.93
N GLY A 68 19.14 9.42 -6.09
CA GLY A 68 20.45 9.63 -5.49
C GLY A 68 21.13 8.31 -5.13
N THR A 69 22.45 8.28 -5.30
CA THR A 69 23.31 7.13 -4.97
C THR A 69 24.74 7.61 -4.75
N ALA A 70 25.48 6.95 -3.86
CA ALA A 70 26.93 7.17 -3.70
C ALA A 70 27.75 6.30 -4.67
N GLY A 71 27.17 5.21 -5.17
CA GLY A 71 27.78 4.35 -6.18
C GLY A 71 27.37 4.74 -7.61
N SER A 72 27.78 3.94 -8.58
CA SER A 72 27.42 4.15 -9.99
C SER A 72 25.91 4.05 -10.25
N TRP A 73 25.39 4.93 -11.11
CA TRP A 73 24.04 4.84 -11.65
C TRP A 73 24.13 4.47 -13.13
N GLN A 74 23.52 3.36 -13.53
CA GLN A 74 23.60 2.81 -14.89
C GLN A 74 22.19 2.60 -15.44
N GLU A 75 21.94 3.10 -16.64
CA GLU A 75 20.69 2.89 -17.38
C GLU A 75 20.96 2.17 -18.70
N HIS A 76 20.13 1.19 -19.01
CA HIS A 76 20.11 0.51 -20.30
C HIS A 76 18.75 0.75 -20.95
N ALA A 77 18.73 1.48 -22.07
CA ALA A 77 17.50 1.74 -22.80
C ALA A 77 17.73 1.76 -24.31
N ALA A 78 16.68 1.44 -25.06
CA ALA A 78 16.65 1.65 -26.51
C ALA A 78 16.59 3.15 -26.88
N MET A 79 16.08 4.01 -26.00
CA MET A 79 15.95 5.46 -26.20
C MET A 79 15.86 6.20 -24.86
N HIS A 80 16.55 7.34 -24.76
CA HIS A 80 16.33 8.35 -23.72
C HIS A 80 15.79 9.62 -24.37
N ALA A 81 14.76 10.24 -23.79
CA ALA A 81 14.15 11.45 -24.33
C ALA A 81 13.75 12.43 -23.21
N GLN A 82 13.95 13.73 -23.48
CA GLN A 82 13.56 14.82 -22.59
C GLN A 82 12.39 15.60 -23.22
N VAL A 83 11.17 15.16 -22.96
CA VAL A 83 9.96 15.58 -23.70
C VAL A 83 9.15 16.70 -23.00
N GLY A 84 9.77 17.41 -22.06
CA GLY A 84 9.10 18.42 -21.24
C GLY A 84 8.29 17.84 -20.07
N PRO A 85 7.73 18.71 -19.19
CA PRO A 85 7.02 18.28 -18.00
C PRO A 85 5.65 17.68 -18.33
N MET A 86 5.24 16.67 -17.56
CA MET A 86 3.91 16.07 -17.60
C MET A 86 3.43 15.80 -16.17
N SER A 87 2.12 15.92 -15.92
CA SER A 87 1.51 15.63 -14.62
C SER A 87 0.36 14.64 -14.76
N ARG A 88 0.16 13.83 -13.72
CA ARG A 88 -0.98 12.92 -13.58
C ARG A 88 -1.63 13.15 -12.21
N PRO A 89 -2.95 13.36 -12.14
CA PRO A 89 -3.64 13.45 -10.85
C PRO A 89 -3.46 12.15 -10.05
N VAL A 90 -3.19 12.29 -8.75
CA VAL A 90 -3.29 11.17 -7.81
C VAL A 90 -4.75 11.08 -7.39
N GLU A 91 -5.42 10.00 -7.77
CA GLU A 91 -6.81 9.75 -7.35
C GLU A 91 -6.91 9.75 -5.82
N GLY A 92 -7.76 10.62 -5.28
CA GLY A 92 -8.11 10.61 -3.87
C GLY A 92 -8.95 9.39 -3.56
N LYS A 93 -8.55 8.60 -2.55
CA LYS A 93 -9.44 7.64 -1.92
C LYS A 93 -10.04 8.30 -0.69
N ASP A 94 -11.30 8.71 -0.80
CA ASP A 94 -12.08 9.15 0.34
C ASP A 94 -12.66 7.92 1.04
N PHE A 95 -12.38 7.82 2.34
CA PHE A 95 -13.03 6.83 3.19
C PHE A 95 -14.25 7.48 3.80
N ALA A 96 -15.44 6.93 3.56
CA ALA A 96 -16.61 7.33 4.32
C ALA A 96 -16.31 7.11 5.81
N ARG A 97 -16.40 8.17 6.61
CA ARG A 97 -16.38 8.06 8.07
C ARG A 97 -17.50 7.09 8.42
N SER A 98 -17.20 5.94 9.03
CA SER A 98 -18.27 5.10 9.57
C SER A 98 -18.92 5.91 10.70
N GLU A 99 -20.05 6.54 10.41
CA GLU A 99 -21.00 6.87 11.46
C GLU A 99 -21.39 5.53 12.07
N TYR A 100 -21.02 5.34 13.33
CA TYR A 100 -21.58 4.27 14.14
C TYR A 100 -23.10 4.47 14.11
N GLN A 101 -23.81 3.64 13.33
CA GLN A 101 -25.24 3.47 13.52
C GLN A 101 -25.38 2.50 14.70
N PRO A 102 -25.84 2.96 15.89
CA PRO A 102 -26.14 2.05 16.98
C PRO A 102 -27.17 1.07 16.44
N GLY A 103 -26.80 -0.22 16.40
CA GLY A 103 -27.67 -1.26 15.88
C GLY A 103 -29.04 -1.14 16.52
N GLU A 104 -30.07 -1.05 15.68
CA GLU A 104 -31.46 -1.11 16.11
C GLU A 104 -31.71 -2.48 16.73
N LYS A 105 -31.52 -2.52 18.05
CA LYS A 105 -31.98 -3.53 19.01
C LYS A 105 -32.06 -4.96 18.45
N ALA A 106 -31.01 -5.73 18.71
CA ALA A 106 -31.15 -7.14 19.06
C ALA A 106 -31.97 -7.26 20.37
N ALA A 107 -33.27 -6.99 20.28
CA ALA A 107 -34.24 -7.26 21.32
C ALA A 107 -35.27 -8.21 20.74
N ARG A 108 -35.51 -9.32 21.46
CA ARG A 108 -36.53 -10.38 21.24
C ARG A 108 -36.00 -11.52 20.34
N ARG A 109 -35.86 -12.77 20.77
CA ARG A 109 -36.37 -13.54 21.93
C ARG A 109 -35.39 -14.68 22.22
N PHE A 110 -34.88 -14.77 23.45
CA PHE A 110 -34.64 -16.07 24.07
C PHE A 110 -35.92 -16.41 24.85
N GLY A 111 -36.60 -17.48 24.44
CA GLY A 111 -37.68 -18.13 25.17
C GLY A 111 -37.37 -19.63 25.28
N PRO A 112 -37.83 -20.32 26.33
CA PRO A 112 -37.14 -21.49 26.87
C PRO A 112 -37.38 -22.76 26.06
N SER A 113 -36.45 -23.71 26.21
CA SER A 113 -36.54 -25.07 25.68
C SER A 113 -37.76 -25.81 26.24
N LYS A 114 -38.45 -26.53 25.37
CA LYS A 114 -39.05 -27.83 25.65
C LYS A 114 -38.74 -28.76 24.50
#